data_AF-J7KDC9-F1
#
_entry.id   AF-J7KDC9-F1
#
_cell.length_a   1.000
_cell.length_b   1.000
_cell.length_c   1.000
_cell.angle_alpha   90.00
_cell.angle_beta   90.00
_cell.angle_gamma   90.00
#
_symmetry.space_group_name_H-M   'P 1'
#
loop_
_entity.id
_entity.type
_entity.pdbx_description
1 polymer ?
#
loop_
_entity_poly.entity_id
_entity_poly.type
_entity_poly.pdbx_seq_one_letter_code
_entity_poly.pdbx_strand_id
1 'polypeptide(L)'
;ARMMQEARYTEARQVELLLFYRFAIAPRLGPKPTSSEPWFKSRVAPGVGDGSPIGYSWRWGTGGKKPLIRHYIEAMGPLTGTEADPLNESASKEMLLHLGKILPTVSLPLAWKFAAHIRPTLTDDVTRKAAASSTIIGVQCAPDSDSVEVMATLMTKSPSQIKQLLNTVFPKAMRDAYGEDASLDCLDMVRDFIETDSDGKNLIMLGTTGIDCCAAENSRFKVYVTTNSTSFDHIAAVVTLGGRKPESPESIAKLKDLWYGIKGLAPDFPTSSQSPPRINGVVNANISGVTFYFDIQPRYA
;
A
#
# COMPACT_ATOMS: atom_id res chain seq x y z
N ALA A 1 -8.25 -9.29 -18.42
CA ALA A 1 -9.45 -9.96 -18.96
C ALA A 1 -9.98 -11.00 -17.98
N ARG A 2 -9.30 -12.14 -17.77
CA ARG A 2 -9.81 -13.25 -16.93
C ARG A 2 -10.27 -12.84 -15.53
N MET A 3 -9.49 -12.01 -14.82
CA MET A 3 -9.88 -11.53 -13.48
C MET A 3 -11.21 -10.79 -13.45
N MET A 4 -11.56 -10.05 -14.51
CA MET A 4 -12.85 -9.33 -14.59
C MET A 4 -14.00 -10.27 -14.95
N GLN A 5 -13.74 -11.22 -15.85
CA GLN A 5 -14.70 -12.26 -16.22
C GLN A 5 -15.13 -13.07 -14.98
N GLU A 6 -14.17 -13.57 -14.21
CA GLU A 6 -14.43 -14.34 -12.99
C GLU A 6 -15.13 -13.51 -11.90
N ALA A 7 -14.80 -12.22 -11.82
CA ALA A 7 -15.46 -11.28 -10.92
C ALA A 7 -16.84 -10.79 -11.44
N ARG A 8 -17.30 -11.29 -12.59
CA ARG A 8 -18.61 -10.99 -13.20
C ARG A 8 -18.82 -9.50 -13.49
N TYR A 9 -17.79 -8.86 -14.04
CA TYR A 9 -17.90 -7.54 -14.64
C TYR A 9 -18.75 -7.63 -15.91
N THR A 10 -19.55 -6.60 -16.19
CA THR A 10 -20.29 -6.53 -17.46
C THR A 10 -19.31 -6.48 -18.63
N GLU A 11 -19.70 -7.01 -19.80
CA GLU A 11 -18.82 -7.01 -20.99
C GLU A 11 -18.36 -5.60 -21.36
N ALA A 12 -19.27 -4.62 -21.31
CA ALA A 12 -18.95 -3.22 -21.55
C ALA A 12 -17.84 -2.71 -20.62
N ARG A 13 -17.95 -3.00 -19.31
CA ARG A 13 -16.94 -2.60 -18.33
C ARG A 13 -15.62 -3.35 -18.53
N GLN A 14 -15.65 -4.61 -18.95
CA GLN A 14 -14.45 -5.37 -19.30
C GLN A 14 -13.70 -4.72 -20.47
N VAL A 15 -14.41 -4.35 -21.53
CA VAL A 15 -13.83 -3.69 -22.70
C VAL A 15 -13.25 -2.33 -22.32
N GLU A 16 -14.02 -1.51 -21.59
CA GLU A 16 -13.57 -0.21 -21.11
C GLU A 16 -12.26 -0.30 -20.31
N LEU A 17 -12.20 -1.20 -19.33
CA LEU A 17 -11.01 -1.36 -18.48
C LEU A 17 -9.82 -1.98 -19.22
N LEU A 18 -10.06 -2.81 -20.24
CA LEU A 18 -9.00 -3.29 -21.13
C LEU A 18 -8.42 -2.18 -22.01
N LEU A 19 -9.28 -1.27 -22.51
CA LEU A 19 -8.84 -0.09 -23.26
C LEU A 19 -8.08 0.87 -22.35
N PHE A 20 -8.59 1.15 -21.15
CA PHE A 20 -7.89 1.93 -20.13
C PHE A 20 -6.52 1.32 -19.81
N TYR A 21 -6.44 0.01 -19.60
CA TYR A 21 -5.16 -0.67 -19.42
C TYR A 21 -4.22 -0.48 -20.62
N ARG A 22 -4.73 -0.69 -21.85
CA ARG A 22 -3.94 -0.61 -23.09
C ARG A 22 -3.34 0.78 -23.32
N PHE A 23 -4.09 1.84 -23.00
CA PHE A 23 -3.73 3.22 -23.34
C PHE A 23 -3.13 4.01 -22.17
N ALA A 24 -3.56 3.77 -20.92
CA ALA A 24 -3.10 4.52 -19.77
C ALA A 24 -2.02 3.79 -18.94
N ILE A 25 -2.09 2.44 -18.85
CA ILE A 25 -1.19 1.65 -18.00
C ILE A 25 -0.03 1.05 -18.80
N ALA A 26 -0.32 0.26 -19.84
CA ALA A 26 0.70 -0.52 -20.55
C ALA A 26 1.89 0.31 -21.07
N PRO A 27 1.70 1.54 -21.60
CA PRO A 27 2.83 2.38 -22.04
C PRO A 27 3.77 2.83 -20.91
N ARG A 28 3.34 2.69 -19.65
CA ARG A 28 4.09 3.10 -18.45
C ARG A 28 4.86 1.94 -17.81
N LEU A 29 4.80 0.73 -18.37
CA LEU A 29 5.45 -0.45 -17.80
C LEU A 29 6.91 -0.63 -18.26
N GLY A 30 7.45 0.32 -19.02
CA GLY A 30 8.80 0.24 -19.57
C GLY A 30 8.96 -0.87 -20.63
N PRO A 31 10.21 -1.28 -20.92
CA PRO A 31 10.48 -2.27 -21.96
C PRO A 31 9.97 -3.66 -21.57
N LYS A 32 9.56 -4.43 -22.57
CA LYS A 32 9.17 -5.83 -22.40
C LYS A 32 10.36 -6.61 -21.79
N PRO A 33 10.15 -7.42 -20.73
CA PRO A 33 11.20 -8.28 -20.19
C PRO A 33 11.75 -9.24 -21.26
N THR A 34 13.07 -9.32 -21.35
CA THR A 34 13.82 -10.24 -22.24
C THR A 34 14.67 -11.25 -21.47
N SER A 35 14.74 -11.12 -20.14
CA SER A 35 15.50 -11.96 -19.22
C SER A 35 14.70 -12.14 -17.92
N SER A 36 15.07 -13.14 -17.12
CA SER A 36 14.57 -13.32 -15.75
C SER A 36 15.10 -12.25 -14.79
N GLU A 37 16.24 -11.63 -15.11
CA GLU A 37 16.77 -10.48 -14.37
C GLU A 37 16.19 -9.19 -14.95
N PRO A 38 15.41 -8.41 -14.17
CA PRO A 38 14.83 -7.17 -14.67
C PRO A 38 15.90 -6.09 -14.79
N TRP A 39 15.85 -5.29 -15.87
CA TRP A 39 16.73 -4.13 -16.06
C TRP A 39 16.62 -3.11 -14.91
N PHE A 40 15.41 -2.97 -14.38
CA PHE A 40 15.09 -2.19 -13.20
C PHE A 40 14.19 -3.03 -12.31
N LYS A 41 14.63 -3.28 -11.07
CA LYS A 41 13.88 -4.13 -10.13
C LYS A 41 12.80 -3.31 -9.44
N SER A 42 11.55 -3.47 -9.92
CA SER A 42 10.41 -2.78 -9.30
C SER A 42 10.18 -3.21 -7.85
N ARG A 43 9.61 -2.29 -7.06
CA ARG A 43 9.17 -2.52 -5.68
C ARG A 43 7.73 -3.02 -5.58
N VAL A 44 7.01 -3.18 -6.69
CA VAL A 44 5.65 -3.71 -6.66
C VAL A 44 5.67 -5.17 -6.19
N ALA A 45 4.69 -5.52 -5.35
CA ALA A 45 4.55 -6.86 -4.77
C ALA A 45 5.87 -7.42 -4.19
N PRO A 46 6.49 -6.74 -3.21
CA PRO A 46 7.84 -7.09 -2.74
C PRO A 46 7.94 -8.51 -2.18
N GLY A 47 6.82 -9.12 -1.76
CA GLY A 47 6.78 -10.51 -1.33
C GLY A 47 6.88 -11.56 -2.43
N VAL A 48 6.55 -11.20 -3.68
CA VAL A 48 6.83 -12.03 -4.86
C VAL A 48 8.28 -11.80 -5.29
N GLY A 49 8.73 -10.53 -5.28
CA GLY A 49 10.13 -10.16 -5.46
C GLY A 49 10.68 -10.39 -6.88
N ASP A 50 9.80 -10.64 -7.85
CA ASP A 50 10.14 -10.87 -9.27
C ASP A 50 10.58 -9.59 -10.01
N GLY A 51 10.39 -8.43 -9.38
CA GLY A 51 10.75 -7.13 -9.94
C GLY A 51 9.82 -6.64 -11.06
N SER A 52 8.65 -7.27 -11.23
CA SER A 52 7.65 -6.85 -12.20
C SER A 52 7.08 -5.47 -11.85
N PRO A 53 6.96 -4.53 -12.81
CA PRO A 53 6.47 -3.16 -12.56
C PRO A 53 4.95 -3.09 -12.35
N ILE A 54 4.26 -4.22 -12.33
CA ILE A 54 2.81 -4.28 -12.13
C ILE A 54 2.41 -5.52 -11.35
N GLY A 55 1.50 -5.32 -10.40
CA GLY A 55 0.89 -6.36 -9.59
C GLY A 55 -0.63 -6.30 -9.71
N TYR A 56 -1.25 -7.46 -9.83
CA TYR A 56 -2.70 -7.60 -9.94
C TYR A 56 -3.26 -8.20 -8.65
N SER A 57 -4.39 -7.68 -8.19
CA SER A 57 -5.10 -8.27 -7.04
C SER A 57 -6.60 -8.10 -7.16
N TRP A 58 -7.33 -9.04 -6.57
CA TRP A 58 -8.73 -8.83 -6.18
C TRP A 58 -8.76 -8.24 -4.79
N ARG A 59 -9.57 -7.20 -4.58
CA ARG A 59 -9.99 -6.80 -3.23
C ARG A 59 -11.45 -7.17 -3.05
N TRP A 60 -11.64 -8.17 -2.20
CA TRP A 60 -12.92 -8.67 -1.75
C TRP A 60 -13.50 -7.70 -0.72
N GLY A 61 -14.76 -7.33 -0.91
CA GLY A 61 -15.50 -6.52 0.05
C GLY A 61 -16.25 -7.38 1.06
N THR A 62 -16.94 -6.73 1.99
CA THR A 62 -17.92 -7.38 2.87
C THR A 62 -19.29 -7.47 2.19
N GLY A 63 -20.16 -8.37 2.68
CA GLY A 63 -21.56 -8.42 2.26
C GLY A 63 -21.81 -8.96 0.84
N GLY A 64 -20.97 -9.87 0.35
CA GLY A 64 -21.21 -10.58 -0.93
C GLY A 64 -21.07 -9.72 -2.18
N LYS A 65 -20.52 -8.50 -2.08
CA LYS A 65 -20.23 -7.65 -3.23
C LYS A 65 -19.20 -8.32 -4.14
N LYS A 66 -19.34 -8.11 -5.45
CA LYS A 66 -18.35 -8.55 -6.45
C LYS A 66 -16.97 -7.99 -6.09
N PRO A 67 -15.89 -8.79 -6.17
CA PRO A 67 -14.56 -8.29 -5.89
C PRO A 67 -14.19 -7.25 -6.93
N LEU A 68 -13.50 -6.21 -6.49
CA LEU A 68 -12.96 -5.19 -7.38
C LEU A 68 -11.49 -5.48 -7.70
N ILE A 69 -11.03 -5.03 -8.85
CA ILE A 69 -9.65 -5.27 -9.31
C ILE A 69 -8.79 -4.10 -8.92
N ARG A 70 -7.58 -4.42 -8.43
CA ARG A 70 -6.53 -3.44 -8.18
C ARG A 70 -5.28 -3.76 -8.97
N HIS A 71 -4.68 -2.70 -9.51
CA HIS A 71 -3.35 -2.70 -10.08
C HIS A 71 -2.45 -1.85 -9.18
N TYR A 72 -1.31 -2.40 -8.76
CA TYR A 72 -0.21 -1.58 -8.26
C TYR A 72 0.82 -1.49 -9.36
N ILE A 73 1.24 -0.28 -9.69
CA ILE A 73 2.01 0.02 -10.89
C ILE A 73 3.18 0.88 -10.47
N GLU A 74 4.37 0.45 -10.82
CA GLU A 74 5.53 1.32 -10.82
C GLU A 74 5.76 1.79 -12.26
N ALA A 75 5.45 3.06 -12.51
CA ALA A 75 5.66 3.62 -13.83
C ALA A 75 7.17 3.71 -14.12
N MET A 76 7.57 3.31 -15.31
CA MET A 76 8.94 3.36 -15.80
C MET A 76 9.00 4.12 -17.11
N GLY A 77 10.09 4.85 -17.30
CA GLY A 77 10.38 5.64 -18.49
C GLY A 77 11.86 5.57 -18.86
N PRO A 78 12.29 6.30 -19.90
CA PRO A 78 13.66 6.24 -20.41
C PRO A 78 14.76 6.63 -19.40
N LEU A 79 14.41 7.40 -18.36
CA LEU A 79 15.35 7.87 -17.34
C LEU A 79 15.39 6.97 -16.09
N THR A 80 14.47 6.03 -15.96
CA THR A 80 14.33 5.18 -14.77
C THR A 80 15.64 4.49 -14.41
N GLY A 81 16.14 4.74 -13.20
CA GLY A 81 17.35 4.11 -12.67
C GLY A 81 18.66 4.70 -13.22
N THR A 82 18.59 5.68 -14.11
CA THR A 82 19.77 6.45 -14.56
C THR A 82 20.15 7.51 -13.53
N GLU A 83 21.31 8.15 -13.69
CA GLU A 83 21.72 9.28 -12.85
C GLU A 83 20.76 10.47 -12.92
N ALA A 84 20.01 10.61 -14.02
CA ALA A 84 19.02 11.66 -14.21
C ALA A 84 17.70 11.40 -13.47
N ASP A 85 17.37 10.15 -13.16
CA ASP A 85 16.21 9.77 -12.35
C ASP A 85 16.48 8.51 -11.50
N PRO A 86 17.38 8.62 -10.50
CA PRO A 86 17.85 7.46 -9.74
C PRO A 86 16.76 6.85 -8.84
N LEU A 87 15.69 7.60 -8.58
CA LEU A 87 14.57 7.21 -7.72
C LEU A 87 13.30 6.85 -8.50
N ASN A 88 13.36 6.86 -9.83
CA ASN A 88 12.22 6.61 -10.70
C ASN A 88 10.99 7.49 -10.37
N GLU A 89 11.21 8.77 -10.11
CA GLU A 89 10.14 9.68 -9.74
C GLU A 89 9.42 10.26 -10.95
N SER A 90 10.14 10.47 -12.05
CA SER A 90 9.66 11.25 -13.19
C SER A 90 8.51 10.52 -13.89
N ALA A 91 8.70 9.24 -14.19
CA ALA A 91 7.69 8.42 -14.85
C ALA A 91 6.41 8.29 -14.00
N SER A 92 6.56 8.14 -12.69
CA SER A 92 5.42 8.06 -11.75
C SER A 92 4.67 9.38 -11.65
N LYS A 93 5.38 10.51 -11.56
CA LYS A 93 4.76 11.84 -11.57
C LYS A 93 4.02 12.11 -12.89
N GLU A 94 4.63 11.75 -14.02
CA GLU A 94 4.01 11.89 -15.33
C GLU A 94 2.74 11.03 -15.45
N MET A 95 2.77 9.79 -14.98
CA MET A 95 1.60 8.91 -15.00
C MET A 95 0.47 9.46 -14.11
N LEU A 96 0.76 9.93 -12.89
CA LEU A 96 -0.24 10.56 -12.02
C LEU A 96 -0.87 11.79 -12.69
N LEU A 97 -0.06 12.66 -13.29
CA LEU A 97 -0.55 13.82 -14.04
C LEU A 97 -1.43 13.42 -15.23
N HIS A 98 -1.08 12.35 -15.95
CA HIS A 98 -1.89 11.82 -17.04
C HIS A 98 -3.23 11.29 -16.53
N LEU A 99 -3.23 10.48 -15.46
CA LEU A 99 -4.46 9.96 -14.85
C LEU A 99 -5.39 11.07 -14.37
N GLY A 100 -4.84 12.12 -13.74
CA GLY A 100 -5.63 13.29 -13.32
C GLY A 100 -6.23 14.10 -14.47
N LYS A 101 -5.74 13.95 -15.70
CA LYS A 101 -6.33 14.58 -16.89
C LYS A 101 -7.46 13.77 -17.50
N ILE A 102 -7.37 12.44 -17.44
CA ILE A 102 -8.32 11.55 -18.12
C ILE A 102 -9.40 10.98 -17.20
N LEU A 103 -9.21 11.04 -15.88
CA LEU A 103 -10.16 10.56 -14.88
C LEU A 103 -10.76 11.74 -14.09
N PRO A 104 -12.06 12.04 -14.21
CA PRO A 104 -12.67 13.22 -13.60
C PRO A 104 -12.69 13.20 -12.07
N THR A 105 -12.64 12.00 -11.47
CA THR A 105 -12.66 11.83 -10.01
C THR A 105 -11.28 11.91 -9.37
N VAL A 106 -10.21 12.05 -10.16
CA VAL A 106 -8.83 12.06 -9.66
C VAL A 106 -8.38 13.47 -9.34
N SER A 107 -7.89 13.67 -8.12
CA SER A 107 -7.33 14.93 -7.64
C SER A 107 -5.97 14.68 -6.97
N LEU A 108 -4.95 15.43 -7.41
CA LEU A 108 -3.56 15.24 -7.00
C LEU A 108 -3.01 16.20 -5.91
N PRO A 109 -3.66 17.31 -5.49
CA PRO A 109 -3.09 18.21 -4.48
C PRO A 109 -2.64 17.52 -3.20
N LEU A 110 -3.40 16.53 -2.70
CA LEU A 110 -3.03 15.79 -1.49
C LEU A 110 -1.76 14.99 -1.69
N ALA A 111 -1.64 14.25 -2.79
CA ALA A 111 -0.44 13.49 -3.12
C ALA A 111 0.79 14.40 -3.20
N TRP A 112 0.66 15.59 -3.81
CA TRP A 112 1.76 16.55 -3.92
C TRP A 112 2.13 17.21 -2.60
N LYS A 113 1.16 17.57 -1.77
CA LYS A 113 1.42 18.10 -0.43
C LYS A 113 2.12 17.07 0.44
N PHE A 114 1.65 15.83 0.47
CA PHE A 114 2.34 14.75 1.20
C PHE A 114 3.74 14.47 0.63
N ALA A 115 3.92 14.47 -0.68
CA ALA A 115 5.24 14.25 -1.31
C ALA A 115 6.26 15.35 -0.96
N ALA A 116 5.82 16.60 -0.71
CA ALA A 116 6.70 17.66 -0.27
C ALA A 116 7.32 17.40 1.12
N HIS A 117 6.60 16.66 1.97
CA HIS A 117 7.01 16.26 3.32
C HIS A 117 7.73 14.91 3.37
N ILE A 118 7.26 13.93 2.59
CA ILE A 118 7.82 12.57 2.52
C ILE A 118 8.88 12.55 1.42
N ARG A 119 10.04 13.12 1.72
CA ARG A 119 11.13 13.19 0.75
C ARG A 119 11.94 11.89 0.76
N PRO A 120 12.14 11.23 -0.38
CA PRO A 120 13.17 10.22 -0.49
C PRO A 120 14.53 10.90 -0.32
N THR A 121 15.11 10.81 0.87
CA THR A 121 16.35 11.52 1.19
C THR A 121 17.51 10.91 0.39
N LEU A 122 18.06 11.67 -0.56
CA LEU A 122 19.27 11.36 -1.34
C LEU A 122 20.52 12.02 -0.74
N THR A 123 20.62 12.13 0.59
CA THR A 123 21.69 12.92 1.22
C THR A 123 23.07 12.32 1.09
N ASP A 124 23.17 11.02 0.76
CA ASP A 124 24.43 10.29 0.66
C ASP A 124 24.27 9.06 -0.25
N ASP A 125 25.40 8.50 -0.68
CA ASP A 125 25.41 7.37 -1.63
C ASP A 125 24.83 6.08 -1.04
N VAL A 126 24.87 5.91 0.29
CA VAL A 126 24.30 4.73 0.95
C VAL A 126 22.78 4.81 0.89
N THR A 127 22.21 5.97 1.25
CA THR A 127 20.76 6.20 1.13
C THR A 127 20.29 6.21 -0.31
N ARG A 128 21.08 6.74 -1.26
CA ARG A 128 20.79 6.68 -2.71
C ARG A 128 20.74 5.25 -3.23
N LYS A 129 21.67 4.38 -2.83
CA LYS A 129 21.66 2.96 -3.23
C LYS A 129 20.51 2.18 -2.59
N ALA A 130 20.09 2.56 -1.38
CA ALA A 130 18.98 1.92 -0.66
C ALA A 130 17.60 2.43 -1.10
N ALA A 131 17.51 3.70 -1.49
CA ALA A 131 16.34 4.35 -2.04
C ALA A 131 16.21 3.90 -3.50
N ALA A 132 15.45 2.83 -3.74
CA ALA A 132 14.91 2.60 -5.08
C ALA A 132 13.64 3.45 -5.23
N SER A 133 12.68 3.03 -6.06
CA SER A 133 11.43 3.77 -6.33
C SER A 133 10.87 4.58 -5.17
N SER A 134 10.58 5.86 -5.41
CA SER A 134 9.89 6.71 -4.43
C SER A 134 8.37 6.63 -4.51
N THR A 135 7.82 6.18 -5.65
CA THR A 135 6.38 6.26 -5.92
C THR A 135 5.83 5.01 -6.62
N ILE A 136 4.76 4.44 -6.07
CA ILE A 136 3.94 3.40 -6.71
C ILE A 136 2.51 3.92 -6.87
N ILE A 137 1.85 3.59 -7.96
CA ILE A 137 0.50 4.04 -8.28
C ILE A 137 -0.45 2.86 -8.11
N GLY A 138 -1.42 3.01 -7.21
CA GLY A 138 -2.55 2.11 -7.08
C GLY A 138 -3.69 2.57 -7.96
N VAL A 139 -4.30 1.65 -8.70
CA VAL A 139 -5.53 1.87 -9.45
C VAL A 139 -6.56 0.84 -9.00
N GLN A 140 -7.78 1.28 -8.71
CA GLN A 140 -8.88 0.41 -8.31
C GLN A 140 -10.07 0.59 -9.25
N CYS A 141 -10.50 -0.52 -9.83
CA CYS A 141 -11.56 -0.57 -10.82
C CYS A 141 -12.72 -1.40 -10.27
N ALA A 142 -13.86 -0.78 -9.95
CA ALA A 142 -15.03 -1.50 -9.47
C ALA A 142 -15.86 -2.09 -10.63
N PRO A 143 -16.58 -3.21 -10.40
CA PRO A 143 -17.43 -3.84 -11.40
C PRO A 143 -18.67 -3.01 -11.74
N ASP A 144 -19.23 -2.34 -10.75
CA ASP A 144 -20.52 -1.66 -10.82
C ASP A 144 -20.36 -0.12 -10.69
N SER A 145 -19.17 0.40 -11.01
CA SER A 145 -18.86 1.83 -11.10
C SER A 145 -18.10 2.10 -12.40
N ASP A 146 -18.39 3.21 -13.06
CA ASP A 146 -17.63 3.73 -14.20
C ASP A 146 -16.30 4.38 -13.75
N SER A 147 -16.24 4.86 -12.52
CA SER A 147 -15.04 5.49 -11.95
C SER A 147 -13.85 4.53 -11.80
N VAL A 148 -12.66 5.12 -11.89
CA VAL A 148 -11.39 4.48 -11.56
C VAL A 148 -10.76 5.28 -10.44
N GLU A 149 -10.59 4.65 -9.28
CA GLU A 149 -9.95 5.27 -8.11
C GLU A 149 -8.43 5.16 -8.24
N VAL A 150 -7.71 6.22 -7.87
CA VAL A 150 -6.25 6.29 -7.93
C VAL A 150 -5.68 6.57 -6.54
N MET A 151 -4.57 5.92 -6.22
CA MET A 151 -3.79 6.12 -5.00
C MET A 151 -2.32 6.33 -5.36
N ALA A 152 -1.67 7.32 -4.76
CA ALA A 152 -0.21 7.50 -4.82
C ALA A 152 0.42 6.91 -3.56
N THR A 153 1.34 5.97 -3.71
CA THR A 153 2.12 5.40 -2.61
C THR A 153 3.49 6.05 -2.60
N LEU A 154 3.77 6.84 -1.57
CA LEU A 154 5.02 7.57 -1.37
C LEU A 154 5.93 6.78 -0.44
N MET A 155 7.22 6.68 -0.78
CA MET A 155 8.19 5.86 -0.05
C MET A 155 9.43 6.67 0.35
N THR A 156 9.82 6.52 1.61
CA THR A 156 11.11 6.97 2.13
C THR A 156 11.87 5.81 2.77
N LYS A 157 13.18 5.79 2.59
CA LYS A 157 14.10 4.85 3.25
C LYS A 157 15.09 5.55 4.18
N SER A 158 14.92 6.86 4.38
CA SER A 158 15.74 7.63 5.31
C SER A 158 15.42 7.25 6.76
N PRO A 159 16.36 6.65 7.51
CA PRO A 159 16.07 6.23 8.89
C PRO A 159 15.70 7.41 9.80
N SER A 160 16.30 8.59 9.58
CA SER A 160 15.99 9.80 10.33
C SER A 160 14.55 10.28 10.07
N GLN A 161 14.12 10.28 8.80
CA GLN A 161 12.75 10.66 8.46
C GLN A 161 11.73 9.62 8.95
N ILE A 162 12.03 8.31 8.82
CA ILE A 162 11.15 7.23 9.31
C ILE A 162 10.83 7.40 10.79
N LYS A 163 11.83 7.72 11.63
CA LYS A 163 11.65 7.99 13.06
C LYS A 163 10.78 9.22 13.35
N GLN A 164 10.71 10.16 12.41
CA GLN A 164 9.95 11.40 12.54
C GLN A 164 8.56 11.32 11.88
N LEU A 165 8.20 10.20 11.23
CA LEU A 165 6.97 10.10 10.46
C LEU A 165 5.72 10.39 11.30
N LEU A 166 5.50 9.60 12.36
CA LEU A 166 4.33 9.74 13.24
C LEU A 166 4.34 11.05 14.03
N ASN A 167 5.53 11.47 14.49
CA ASN A 167 5.68 12.56 15.44
C ASN A 167 5.77 13.96 14.81
N THR A 168 6.16 14.07 13.54
CA THR A 168 6.45 15.38 12.94
C THR A 168 6.06 15.48 11.48
N VAL A 169 6.40 14.49 10.65
CA VAL A 169 6.16 14.58 9.20
C VAL A 169 4.67 14.47 8.88
N PHE A 170 3.97 13.47 9.42
CA PHE A 170 2.54 13.30 9.18
C PHE A 170 1.69 14.42 9.78
N PRO A 171 1.90 14.89 11.02
CA PRO A 171 1.15 16.05 11.53
C PRO A 171 1.26 17.27 10.62
N LYS A 172 2.48 17.62 10.16
CA LYS A 172 2.68 18.75 9.23
C LYS A 172 2.03 18.51 7.88
N ALA A 173 2.22 17.32 7.31
CA ALA A 173 1.60 16.96 6.04
C ALA A 173 0.07 17.00 6.11
N MET A 174 -0.53 16.57 7.24
CA MET A 174 -1.97 16.63 7.46
C MET A 174 -2.49 18.06 7.52
N ARG A 175 -1.82 18.95 8.27
CA ARG A 175 -2.23 20.36 8.36
C ARG A 175 -2.13 21.06 7.01
N ASP A 176 -1.04 20.83 6.27
CA ASP A 176 -0.89 21.36 4.92
C ASP A 176 -1.96 20.80 3.96
N ALA A 177 -2.24 19.50 4.02
CA ALA A 177 -3.13 18.79 3.10
C ALA A 177 -4.61 19.08 3.35
N TYR A 178 -5.04 19.01 4.60
CA TYR A 178 -6.44 19.03 5.03
C TYR A 178 -6.85 20.33 5.74
N GLY A 179 -5.90 21.21 6.05
CA GLY A 179 -6.13 22.49 6.73
C GLY A 179 -5.57 22.53 8.15
N GLU A 180 -5.35 23.74 8.65
CA GLU A 180 -4.76 24.00 9.97
C GLU A 180 -5.55 23.40 11.14
N ASP A 181 -6.82 23.03 10.94
CA ASP A 181 -7.68 22.43 11.96
C ASP A 181 -7.86 20.90 11.81
N ALA A 182 -7.12 20.25 10.91
CA ALA A 182 -7.22 18.81 10.69
C ALA A 182 -7.03 18.01 11.99
N SER A 183 -7.96 17.11 12.33
CA SER A 183 -7.81 16.27 13.52
C SER A 183 -6.62 15.33 13.36
N LEU A 184 -5.85 15.21 14.43
CA LEU A 184 -4.74 14.25 14.53
C LEU A 184 -5.12 13.03 15.36
N ASP A 185 -6.36 12.90 15.84
CA ASP A 185 -6.73 11.90 16.86
C ASP A 185 -6.51 10.46 16.36
N CYS A 186 -6.88 10.17 15.10
CA CYS A 186 -6.58 8.89 14.47
C CYS A 186 -5.07 8.61 14.38
N LEU A 187 -4.25 9.64 14.09
CA LEU A 187 -2.80 9.51 14.02
C LEU A 187 -2.20 9.31 15.42
N ASP A 188 -2.70 10.06 16.40
CA ASP A 188 -2.27 10.04 17.79
C ASP A 188 -2.60 8.71 18.46
N MET A 189 -3.75 8.11 18.14
CA MET A 189 -4.11 6.75 18.58
C MET A 189 -3.13 5.70 18.03
N VAL A 190 -2.74 5.81 16.76
CA VAL A 190 -1.75 4.91 16.14
C VAL A 190 -0.36 5.13 16.75
N ARG A 191 0.03 6.39 16.97
CA ARG A 191 1.28 6.75 17.66
C ARG A 191 1.31 6.14 19.05
N ASP A 192 0.28 6.38 19.85
CA ASP A 192 0.17 5.89 21.22
C ASP A 192 0.27 4.36 21.28
N PHE A 193 -0.44 3.64 20.40
CA PHE A 193 -0.33 2.18 20.31
C PHE A 193 1.11 1.75 20.01
N ILE A 194 1.74 2.29 18.97
CA ILE A 194 3.11 1.91 18.57
C ILE A 194 4.14 2.22 19.67
N GLU A 195 3.98 3.33 20.39
CA GLU A 195 4.97 3.80 21.37
C GLU A 195 4.79 3.21 22.77
N THR A 196 3.57 2.82 23.15
CA THR A 196 3.27 2.42 24.54
C THR A 196 2.96 0.94 24.69
N ASP A 197 2.29 0.34 23.70
CA ASP A 197 1.80 -1.04 23.74
C ASP A 197 2.91 -2.08 23.51
N SER A 198 2.84 -3.24 24.18
CA SER A 198 3.84 -4.30 24.03
C SER A 198 3.85 -4.90 22.63
N ASP A 199 2.68 -5.04 21.99
CA ASP A 199 2.59 -5.51 20.62
C ASP A 199 2.88 -4.39 19.63
N GLY A 200 2.43 -3.17 19.92
CA GLY A 200 2.72 -1.98 19.12
C GLY A 200 4.22 -1.74 18.94
N LYS A 201 5.02 -1.91 19.99
CA LYS A 201 6.50 -1.75 19.96
C LYS A 201 7.23 -2.74 19.06
N ASN A 202 6.60 -3.86 18.71
CA ASN A 202 7.17 -4.84 17.77
C ASN A 202 6.96 -4.44 16.30
N LEU A 203 6.21 -3.37 16.03
CA LEU A 203 5.97 -2.85 14.69
C LEU A 203 7.15 -2.02 14.19
N ILE A 204 7.51 -2.24 12.93
CA ILE A 204 8.54 -1.53 12.20
C ILE A 204 7.87 -0.68 11.12
N MET A 205 8.07 0.64 11.19
CA MET A 205 7.60 1.57 10.16
C MET A 205 8.32 1.31 8.83
N LEU A 206 7.56 1.03 7.75
CA LEU A 206 8.13 0.72 6.44
C LEU A 206 8.62 1.94 5.65
N GLY A 207 8.23 3.14 6.11
CA GLY A 207 8.43 4.39 5.37
C GLY A 207 7.55 4.49 4.12
N THR A 208 6.50 3.68 4.03
CA THR A 208 5.55 3.65 2.91
C THR A 208 4.24 4.30 3.34
N THR A 209 3.74 5.23 2.53
CA THR A 209 2.51 5.99 2.81
C THR A 209 1.61 5.99 1.59
N GLY A 210 0.39 5.47 1.71
CA GLY A 210 -0.59 5.48 0.62
C GLY A 210 -1.52 6.67 0.73
N ILE A 211 -1.66 7.48 -0.32
CA ILE A 211 -2.50 8.69 -0.37
C ILE A 211 -3.58 8.48 -1.42
N ASP A 212 -4.86 8.58 -1.04
CA ASP A 212 -5.94 8.59 -2.02
C ASP A 212 -5.84 9.86 -2.90
N CYS A 213 -5.89 9.70 -4.23
CA CYS A 213 -5.86 10.81 -5.17
C CYS A 213 -7.28 11.30 -5.48
N CYS A 214 -7.94 11.85 -4.45
CA CYS A 214 -9.29 12.39 -4.53
C CYS A 214 -9.41 13.71 -3.74
N ALA A 215 -10.63 14.23 -3.65
CA ALA A 215 -10.90 15.45 -2.88
C ALA A 215 -10.65 15.23 -1.38
N ALA A 216 -10.21 16.29 -0.67
CA ALA A 216 -9.77 16.24 0.72
C ALA A 216 -10.85 15.67 1.67
N GLU A 217 -12.10 16.01 1.41
CA GLU A 217 -13.28 15.60 2.17
C GLU A 217 -13.55 14.08 2.13
N ASN A 218 -13.01 13.39 1.11
CA ASN A 218 -13.17 11.96 0.86
C ASN A 218 -11.87 11.17 1.02
N SER A 219 -10.76 11.85 1.28
CA SER A 219 -9.43 11.25 1.31
C SER A 219 -9.04 10.81 2.71
N ARG A 220 -8.27 9.73 2.75
CA ARG A 220 -7.51 9.27 3.90
C ARG A 220 -6.12 8.84 3.45
N PHE A 221 -5.21 8.72 4.40
CA PHE A 221 -3.88 8.19 4.09
C PHE A 221 -3.57 6.94 4.90
N LYS A 222 -2.67 6.12 4.38
CA LYS A 222 -2.27 4.83 4.94
C LYS A 222 -0.86 4.90 5.47
N VAL A 223 -0.67 4.44 6.70
CA VAL A 223 0.65 4.26 7.30
C VAL A 223 0.98 2.77 7.30
N TYR A 224 2.01 2.35 6.58
CA TYR A 224 2.39 0.93 6.49
C TYR A 224 3.47 0.56 7.49
N VAL A 225 3.25 -0.56 8.17
CA VAL A 225 4.14 -1.15 9.18
C VAL A 225 4.31 -2.65 8.94
N THR A 226 5.36 -3.25 9.49
CA THR A 226 5.59 -4.69 9.44
C THR A 226 6.05 -5.22 10.79
N THR A 227 5.88 -6.52 11.03
CA THR A 227 6.32 -7.22 12.25
C THR A 227 6.85 -8.59 11.87
N ASN A 228 7.83 -9.09 12.62
CA ASN A 228 8.28 -10.47 12.49
C ASN A 228 7.40 -11.46 13.26
N SER A 229 6.52 -10.96 14.14
CA SER A 229 5.59 -11.80 14.88
C SER A 229 4.41 -12.20 13.98
N THR A 230 4.16 -13.50 13.93
CA THR A 230 3.13 -14.15 13.13
C THR A 230 2.08 -14.86 13.98
N SER A 231 2.14 -14.72 15.30
CA SER A 231 1.13 -15.25 16.22
C SER A 231 -0.20 -14.52 16.03
N PHE A 232 -1.30 -15.25 16.22
CA PHE A 232 -2.62 -14.65 16.08
C PHE A 232 -2.88 -13.60 17.16
N ASP A 233 -2.42 -13.82 18.40
CA ASP A 233 -2.59 -12.87 19.50
C ASP A 233 -1.98 -11.49 19.14
N HIS A 234 -0.78 -11.49 18.55
CA HIS A 234 -0.14 -10.27 18.06
C HIS A 234 -0.93 -9.62 16.92
N ILE A 235 -1.37 -10.41 15.94
CA ILE A 235 -2.17 -9.92 14.81
C ILE A 235 -3.47 -9.27 15.31
N ALA A 236 -4.16 -9.89 16.27
CA ALA A 236 -5.38 -9.37 16.87
C ALA A 236 -5.13 -8.09 17.67
N ALA A 237 -4.04 -8.02 18.43
CA ALA A 237 -3.62 -6.80 19.13
C ALA A 237 -3.40 -5.65 18.14
N VAL A 238 -2.68 -5.87 17.03
CA VAL A 238 -2.43 -4.84 16.01
C VAL A 238 -3.72 -4.38 15.32
N VAL A 239 -4.60 -5.31 14.94
CA VAL A 239 -5.90 -4.98 14.28
C VAL A 239 -6.81 -4.15 15.19
N THR A 240 -6.73 -4.38 16.50
CA THR A 240 -7.55 -3.66 17.49
C THR A 240 -6.85 -2.46 18.13
N LEU A 241 -5.61 -2.15 17.71
CA LEU A 241 -4.76 -1.14 18.34
C LEU A 241 -4.64 -1.36 19.87
N GLY A 242 -4.46 -2.61 20.29
CA GLY A 242 -4.43 -3.00 21.70
C GLY A 242 -5.77 -2.76 22.42
N GLY A 243 -6.89 -2.91 21.70
CA GLY A 243 -8.23 -2.63 22.21
C GLY A 243 -8.69 -1.17 22.11
N ARG A 244 -7.82 -0.22 21.70
CA ARG A 244 -8.19 1.19 21.47
C ARG A 244 -9.23 1.34 20.36
N LYS A 245 -9.18 0.45 19.37
CA LYS A 245 -10.19 0.30 18.32
C LYS A 245 -10.79 -1.10 18.41
N PRO A 246 -11.86 -1.28 19.21
CA PRO A 246 -12.44 -2.60 19.38
C PRO A 246 -13.07 -3.09 18.07
N GLU A 247 -12.93 -4.39 17.82
CA GLU A 247 -13.58 -5.10 16.73
C GLU A 247 -14.60 -6.09 17.30
N SER A 248 -15.60 -6.45 16.48
CA SER A 248 -16.61 -7.41 16.94
C SER A 248 -15.97 -8.79 17.22
N PRO A 249 -16.46 -9.55 18.22
CA PRO A 249 -15.98 -10.91 18.47
C PRO A 249 -16.08 -11.81 17.23
N GLU A 250 -17.12 -11.61 16.41
CA GLU A 250 -17.31 -12.33 15.15
C GLU A 250 -16.22 -11.99 14.11
N SER A 251 -15.86 -10.71 13.98
CA SER A 251 -14.76 -10.26 13.11
C SER A 251 -13.43 -10.91 13.52
N ILE A 252 -13.14 -10.92 14.83
CA ILE A 252 -11.91 -11.52 15.37
C ILE A 252 -11.89 -13.03 15.16
N ALA A 253 -13.02 -13.71 15.36
CA ALA A 253 -13.14 -15.15 15.08
C ALA A 253 -12.90 -15.46 13.59
N LYS A 254 -13.50 -14.70 12.66
CA LYS A 254 -13.27 -14.86 11.22
C LYS A 254 -11.81 -14.60 10.82
N LEU A 255 -11.16 -13.61 11.44
CA LEU A 255 -9.74 -13.35 11.23
C LEU A 255 -8.87 -14.51 11.74
N LYS A 256 -9.25 -15.11 12.87
CA LYS A 256 -8.62 -16.32 13.41
C LYS A 256 -8.74 -17.47 12.42
N ASP A 257 -9.94 -17.78 11.96
CA ASP A 257 -10.19 -18.86 10.99
C ASP A 257 -9.36 -18.67 9.71
N LEU A 258 -9.27 -17.43 9.22
CA LEU A 258 -8.44 -17.08 8.07
C LEU A 258 -6.96 -17.37 8.32
N TRP A 259 -6.45 -17.02 9.51
CA TRP A 259 -5.06 -17.30 9.89
C TRP A 259 -4.78 -18.80 9.96
N TYR A 260 -5.64 -19.61 10.60
CA TYR A 260 -5.50 -21.07 10.60
C TYR A 260 -5.54 -21.64 9.18
N GLY A 261 -6.49 -21.19 8.35
CA GLY A 261 -6.69 -21.69 6.99
C GLY A 261 -5.52 -21.38 6.06
N ILE A 262 -5.04 -20.13 6.04
CA ILE A 262 -3.90 -19.72 5.18
C ILE A 262 -2.61 -20.45 5.59
N LYS A 263 -2.43 -20.69 6.89
CA LYS A 263 -1.22 -21.28 7.45
C LYS A 263 -1.27 -22.81 7.57
N GLY A 264 -2.43 -23.43 7.30
CA GLY A 264 -2.62 -24.88 7.43
C GLY A 264 -2.39 -25.39 8.85
N LEU A 265 -2.82 -24.62 9.86
CA LEU A 265 -2.57 -24.93 11.27
C LEU A 265 -3.58 -25.96 11.80
N ALA A 266 -3.12 -26.80 12.74
CA ALA A 266 -4.00 -27.72 13.46
C ALA A 266 -5.01 -26.95 14.33
N PRO A 267 -6.24 -27.44 14.55
CA PRO A 267 -7.26 -26.72 15.32
C PRO A 267 -6.85 -26.35 16.76
N ASP A 268 -5.94 -27.12 17.36
CA ASP A 268 -5.41 -26.95 18.71
C ASP A 268 -4.12 -26.12 18.76
N PHE A 269 -3.62 -25.65 17.60
CA PHE A 269 -2.42 -24.80 17.55
C PHE A 269 -2.62 -23.54 18.41
N PRO A 270 -1.70 -23.20 19.35
CA PRO A 270 -1.90 -22.06 20.23
C PRO A 270 -1.84 -20.72 19.49
N THR A 271 -2.78 -19.81 19.77
CA THR A 271 -2.83 -18.48 19.13
C THR A 271 -1.66 -17.57 19.51
N SER A 272 -1.04 -17.82 20.65
CA SER A 272 0.17 -17.14 21.13
C SER A 272 1.45 -17.60 20.43
N SER A 273 1.42 -18.75 19.75
CA SER A 273 2.59 -19.33 19.09
C SER A 273 2.83 -18.75 17.71
N GLN A 274 4.10 -18.67 17.33
CA GLN A 274 4.51 -18.23 15.99
C GLN A 274 4.09 -19.27 14.95
N SER A 275 3.39 -18.83 13.89
CA SER A 275 3.04 -19.73 12.79
C SER A 275 4.30 -20.28 12.11
N PRO A 276 4.34 -21.57 11.70
CA PRO A 276 5.46 -22.10 10.95
C PRO A 276 5.70 -21.31 9.65
N PRO A 277 6.95 -21.20 9.17
CA PRO A 277 7.29 -20.43 7.97
C PRO A 277 6.77 -21.04 6.66
N ARG A 278 6.17 -22.24 6.69
CA ARG A 278 5.80 -23.01 5.50
C ARG A 278 4.34 -22.83 5.14
N ILE A 279 4.09 -22.56 3.86
CA ILE A 279 2.83 -22.89 3.19
C ILE A 279 3.19 -23.93 2.12
N ASN A 280 2.67 -25.15 2.24
CA ASN A 280 2.78 -26.22 1.23
C ASN A 280 4.20 -26.56 0.72
N GLY A 281 5.20 -26.59 1.61
CA GLY A 281 6.56 -27.05 1.28
C GLY A 281 7.40 -26.09 0.42
N VAL A 282 6.83 -24.94 0.00
CA VAL A 282 7.58 -23.86 -0.63
C VAL A 282 8.08 -22.92 0.47
N VAL A 283 9.39 -22.68 0.52
CA VAL A 283 9.97 -21.67 1.40
C VAL A 283 9.38 -20.33 0.97
N ASN A 284 8.63 -19.69 1.86
CA ASN A 284 8.08 -18.37 1.59
C ASN A 284 9.25 -17.41 1.35
N ALA A 285 9.38 -16.90 0.12
CA ALA A 285 10.37 -15.87 -0.22
C ALA A 285 10.16 -14.58 0.58
N ASN A 286 8.99 -14.43 1.20
CA ASN A 286 8.67 -13.35 2.11
C ASN A 286 9.24 -13.65 3.52
N ILE A 287 10.55 -13.42 3.67
CA ILE A 287 11.30 -13.48 4.94
C ILE A 287 10.87 -12.32 5.89
N SER A 288 9.92 -11.48 5.49
CA SER A 288 9.64 -10.14 6.06
C SER A 288 8.48 -10.04 7.07
N GLY A 289 7.90 -11.18 7.46
CA GLY A 289 6.86 -11.25 8.48
C GLY A 289 5.45 -10.85 8.00
N VAL A 290 4.67 -10.15 8.83
CA VAL A 290 3.30 -9.69 8.52
C VAL A 290 3.28 -8.18 8.34
N THR A 291 2.70 -7.69 7.25
CA THR A 291 2.55 -6.26 6.97
C THR A 291 1.13 -5.79 7.26
N PHE A 292 1.02 -4.66 7.94
CA PHE A 292 -0.24 -3.97 8.23
C PHE A 292 -0.22 -2.56 7.62
N TYR A 293 -1.40 -1.98 7.49
CA TYR A 293 -1.53 -0.54 7.33
C TYR A 293 -2.61 0.00 8.26
N PHE A 294 -2.41 1.22 8.74
CA PHE A 294 -3.42 1.99 9.46
C PHE A 294 -4.03 3.02 8.51
N ASP A 295 -5.36 3.01 8.38
CA ASP A 295 -6.09 4.05 7.67
C ASP A 295 -6.29 5.24 8.61
N ILE A 296 -5.60 6.36 8.33
CA ILE A 296 -5.68 7.60 9.10
C ILE A 296 -6.72 8.51 8.45
N GLN A 297 -7.79 8.76 9.19
CA GLN A 297 -8.91 9.58 8.77
C GLN A 297 -8.78 11.00 9.37
N PRO A 298 -8.53 12.05 8.57
CA PRO A 298 -8.30 13.40 9.08
C PRO A 298 -9.58 14.08 9.62
N ARG A 299 -10.75 13.48 9.42
CA ARG A 299 -12.06 14.03 9.79
C ARG A 299 -12.70 13.38 11.02
N TYR A 300 -12.18 12.24 11.46
CA TYR A 300 -12.72 11.56 12.64
C TYR A 300 -11.80 11.85 13.83
N ALA A 301 -12.42 12.40 14.88
CA ALA A 301 -11.88 12.47 16.22
C ALA A 301 -12.11 11.13 16.94
#